data_AF-F6F0R9-F1
#
_entry.id   AF-F6F0R9-F1
#
_cell.length_a   1.000
_cell.length_b   1.000
_cell.length_c   1.000
_cell.angle_alpha   90.00
_cell.angle_beta   90.00
_cell.angle_gamma   90.00
#
_symmetry.space_group_name_H-M   'P 1'
#
loop_
_entity.id
_entity.type
_entity.pdbx_description
1 polymer ?
#
loop_
_entity_poly.entity_id
_entity_poly.type
_entity_poly.pdbx_seq_one_letter_code
_entity_poly.pdbx_strand_id
1 'polypeptide(L)'
;MTEATFTFRVDSALKAAFNAMAEEQDMSAAQILRRMMREAVENHDEAAAHGRWQLREIGDAMHEADRTHGHRLSNDAIEAEWDQRIEKTDQSDGA
;
A
#
# COMPACT_ATOMS: atom_id res chain seq x y z
N MET A 1 -16.51 16.42 -17.42
CA MET A 1 -16.71 16.23 -15.97
C MET A 1 -18.13 15.74 -15.76
N THR A 2 -18.31 14.47 -15.40
CA THR A 2 -19.62 13.94 -15.01
C THR A 2 -19.81 14.19 -13.52
N GLU A 3 -20.65 15.16 -13.17
CA GLU A 3 -21.06 15.34 -11.78
C GLU A 3 -22.04 14.22 -11.40
N ALA A 4 -21.76 13.54 -10.30
CA ALA A 4 -22.64 12.53 -9.72
C ALA A 4 -23.00 12.97 -8.30
N THR A 5 -24.25 12.78 -7.90
CA THR A 5 -24.77 13.15 -6.58
C THR A 5 -25.00 11.92 -5.73
N PHE A 6 -24.43 11.93 -4.51
CA PHE A 6 -24.75 10.97 -3.46
C PHE A 6 -25.64 11.64 -2.41
N THR A 7 -26.71 10.97 -2.00
CA THR A 7 -27.59 11.43 -0.91
C THR A 7 -27.44 10.49 0.28
N PHE A 8 -27.02 11.04 1.43
CA PHE A 8 -26.85 10.30 2.67
C PHE A 8 -27.93 10.68 3.68
N ARG A 9 -28.40 9.68 4.43
CA ARG A 9 -29.20 9.90 5.63
C ARG A 9 -28.28 9.73 6.82
N VAL A 10 -28.19 10.78 7.64
CA VAL A 10 -27.43 10.81 8.89
C VAL A 10 -28.33 11.33 9.99
N ASP A 11 -28.04 11.00 11.24
CA ASP A 11 -28.74 11.60 12.36
C ASP A 11 -28.41 13.09 12.50
N SER A 12 -29.29 13.84 13.17
CA SER A 12 -29.17 15.29 13.31
C SER A 12 -27.97 15.72 14.13
N ALA A 13 -27.54 14.92 15.11
CA ALA A 13 -26.41 15.26 15.97
C ALA A 13 -25.10 15.13 15.18
N LEU A 14 -24.94 14.06 14.40
CA LEU A 14 -23.81 13.87 13.51
C LEU A 14 -23.73 14.97 12.46
N LYS A 15 -24.86 15.35 11.84
CA LYS A 15 -24.89 16.47 10.90
C LYS A 15 -24.38 17.77 11.52
N ALA A 16 -24.82 18.09 12.74
CA ALA A 16 -24.40 19.30 13.44
C ALA A 16 -22.91 19.28 13.78
N ALA A 17 -22.42 18.18 14.36
CA ALA A 17 -21.01 18.01 14.71
C ALA A 17 -20.10 18.09 13.48
N PHE A 18 -20.49 17.45 12.38
CA PHE A 18 -19.71 17.45 11.15
C PHE A 18 -19.64 18.84 10.50
N ASN A 19 -20.73 19.61 10.54
CA ASN A 19 -20.71 20.99 10.06
C ASN A 19 -19.82 21.89 10.92
N ALA A 20 -19.88 21.77 12.26
CA ALA A 20 -19.03 22.54 13.15
C ALA A 20 -17.54 22.25 12.90
N MET A 21 -17.17 20.98 12.76
CA MET A 21 -15.80 20.58 12.39
C MET A 21 -15.38 21.15 11.02
N ALA A 22 -16.29 21.19 10.05
CA ALA A 22 -15.99 21.73 8.73
C ALA A 22 -15.76 23.25 8.77
N GLU A 23 -16.57 23.97 9.56
CA GLU A 23 -16.40 25.40 9.83
C GLU A 23 -15.06 25.70 10.50
N GLU A 24 -14.62 24.91 11.49
CA GLU A 24 -13.29 25.04 12.11
C GLU A 24 -12.13 24.89 11.12
N GLN A 25 -12.34 24.16 10.02
CA GLN A 25 -11.35 23.92 8.98
C GLN A 25 -11.49 24.85 7.77
N ASP A 26 -12.40 25.83 7.81
CA ASP A 26 -12.74 26.71 6.68
C ASP A 26 -13.10 25.93 5.39
N MET A 27 -13.68 24.74 5.55
CA MET A 27 -14.06 23.84 4.45
C MET A 27 -15.55 23.53 4.50
N SER A 28 -16.16 23.31 3.33
CA SER A 28 -17.53 22.77 3.32
C SER A 28 -17.53 21.28 3.66
N ALA A 29 -18.57 20.82 4.36
CA ALA A 29 -18.80 19.40 4.63
C ALA A 29 -18.68 18.51 3.37
N ALA A 30 -19.15 19.01 2.22
CA ALA A 30 -19.04 18.32 0.94
C ALA A 30 -17.59 18.20 0.44
N GLN A 31 -16.73 19.18 0.68
CA GLN A 31 -15.31 19.09 0.33
C GLN A 31 -14.59 18.04 1.20
N ILE A 32 -14.86 18.03 2.51
CA ILE A 32 -14.31 17.03 3.43
C ILE A 32 -14.75 15.62 3.02
N LEU A 33 -16.04 15.43 2.74
CA LEU A 33 -16.56 14.14 2.26
C LEU A 33 -15.89 13.69 0.96
N ARG A 34 -15.74 14.58 -0.02
CA ARG A 34 -15.04 14.24 -1.29
C ARG A 34 -13.59 13.85 -1.06
N ARG A 35 -12.89 14.53 -0.16
CA ARG A 35 -11.51 14.19 0.22
C ARG A 35 -11.44 12.81 0.87
N MET A 36 -12.26 12.56 1.89
CA MET A 36 -12.33 11.28 2.57
C MET A 36 -12.68 10.13 1.61
N MET A 37 -13.61 10.36 0.68
CA MET A 37 -13.95 9.37 -0.36
C MET A 37 -12.76 9.05 -1.26
N ARG A 38 -11.98 10.06 -1.65
CA ARG A 38 -10.79 9.87 -2.48
C ARG A 38 -9.73 9.07 -1.73
N GLU A 39 -9.41 9.48 -0.50
CA GLU A 39 -8.45 8.79 0.36
C GLU A 39 -8.89 7.33 0.62
N ALA A 40 -10.19 7.08 0.83
CA ALA A 40 -10.71 5.73 1.03
C ALA A 40 -10.57 4.84 -0.22
N VAL A 41 -10.79 5.39 -1.42
CA VAL A 41 -10.61 4.66 -2.68
C VAL A 41 -9.14 4.40 -2.96
N GLU A 42 -8.28 5.41 -2.80
CA GLU A 42 -6.83 5.28 -2.97
C GLU A 42 -6.26 4.20 -2.02
N ASN A 43 -6.60 4.26 -0.74
CA ASN A 43 -6.19 3.26 0.24
C ASN A 43 -6.73 1.86 -0.09
N HIS A 44 -7.97 1.76 -0.59
CA HIS A 44 -8.54 0.48 -1.01
C HIS A 44 -7.80 -0.11 -2.21
N ASP A 45 -7.51 0.72 -3.22
CA ASP A 45 -6.81 0.31 -4.43
C ASP A 45 -5.36 -0.09 -4.13
N GLU A 46 -4.68 0.64 -3.25
CA GLU A 46 -3.34 0.30 -2.75
C GLU A 46 -3.33 -1.01 -1.96
N ALA A 47 -4.26 -1.18 -1.01
CA ALA A 47 -4.37 -2.42 -0.25
C ALA A 47 -4.71 -3.62 -1.16
N ALA A 48 -5.59 -3.42 -2.14
CA ALA A 48 -5.94 -4.44 -3.11
C ALA A 48 -4.79 -4.73 -4.08
N ALA A 49 -4.01 -3.72 -4.47
CA ALA A 49 -2.81 -3.89 -5.29
C ALA A 49 -1.72 -4.65 -4.53
N HIS A 50 -1.45 -4.27 -3.28
CA HIS A 50 -0.52 -4.98 -2.41
C HIS A 50 -0.95 -6.42 -2.20
N GLY A 51 -2.24 -6.68 -1.94
CA GLY A 51 -2.76 -8.04 -1.79
C GLY A 51 -2.61 -8.88 -3.06
N ARG A 52 -2.88 -8.31 -4.25
CA ARG A 52 -2.68 -9.00 -5.53
C ARG A 52 -1.21 -9.30 -5.79
N TRP A 53 -0.32 -8.35 -5.53
CA TRP A 53 1.12 -8.55 -5.64
C TRP A 53 1.60 -9.65 -4.68
N GLN A 54 1.19 -9.60 -3.42
CA GLN A 54 1.59 -10.57 -2.40
C GLN A 54 1.17 -11.99 -2.76
N LEU A 55 -0.08 -12.19 -3.21
CA LEU A 55 -0.55 -13.51 -3.65
C LEU A 55 0.24 -14.02 -4.86
N ARG A 56 0.64 -13.13 -5.77
CA ARG A 56 1.49 -13.49 -6.91
C ARG A 56 2.89 -13.92 -6.46
N GLU A 57 3.55 -13.15 -5.60
CA GLU A 57 4.89 -13.50 -5.08
C GLU A 57 4.88 -14.82 -4.31
N ILE A 58 3.84 -15.07 -3.50
CA ILE A 58 3.67 -16.37 -2.81
C ILE A 58 3.51 -17.50 -3.83
N GLY A 59 2.69 -17.30 -4.87
CA GLY A 59 2.52 -18.28 -5.94
C GLY A 59 3.82 -18.57 -6.69
N ASP A 60 4.57 -17.54 -7.04
CA ASP A 60 5.87 -17.65 -7.72
C ASP A 60 6.89 -18.39 -6.83
N ALA A 61 6.96 -18.05 -5.54
CA ALA A 61 7.84 -18.71 -4.56
C ALA A 61 7.48 -20.19 -4.34
N MET A 62 6.19 -20.51 -4.24
CA MET A 62 5.73 -21.90 -4.13
C MET A 62 6.05 -22.70 -5.40
N HIS A 63 5.81 -22.11 -6.58
CA HIS A 63 6.17 -22.73 -7.85
C HIS A 63 7.67 -23.00 -7.97
N GLU A 64 8.51 -22.07 -7.48
CA GLU A 64 9.97 -22.25 -7.45
C GLU A 64 10.40 -23.34 -6.47
N ALA A 65 9.83 -23.38 -5.26
CA ALA A 65 10.11 -24.40 -4.26
C ALA A 65 9.70 -25.81 -4.70
N ASP A 66 8.59 -25.93 -5.46
CA ASP A 66 8.09 -27.18 -6.01
C ASP A 66 8.91 -27.70 -7.21
N ARG A 67 9.84 -26.90 -7.76
CA ARG A 67 10.74 -27.38 -8.82
C ARG A 67 11.65 -28.47 -8.27
N THR A 68 11.45 -29.70 -8.75
CA THR A 68 12.19 -30.91 -8.34
C THR A 68 13.70 -30.84 -8.57
N HIS A 69 14.20 -29.89 -9.37
CA HIS A 69 15.61 -29.69 -9.69
C HIS A 69 16.13 -28.29 -9.32
N GLY A 70 15.48 -27.60 -8.38
CA GLY A 70 15.95 -26.30 -7.90
C GLY A 70 17.30 -26.42 -7.20
N HIS A 71 18.26 -25.55 -7.56
CA HIS A 71 19.53 -25.45 -6.85
C HIS A 71 19.28 -24.94 -5.43
N ARG A 72 19.38 -25.83 -4.45
CA ARG A 72 19.21 -25.49 -3.03
C ARG A 72 20.55 -24.99 -2.49
N LEU A 73 20.56 -23.77 -2.00
CA LEU A 73 21.69 -23.19 -1.29
C LEU A 73 21.47 -23.34 0.23
N SER A 74 22.53 -23.59 0.98
CA SER A 74 22.49 -23.47 2.44
C SER A 74 22.40 -22.00 2.82
N ASN A 75 21.83 -21.73 3.99
CA ASN A 75 21.78 -20.36 4.54
C ASN A 75 23.17 -19.72 4.60
N ASP A 76 24.18 -20.45 5.10
CA ASP A 76 25.57 -19.99 5.20
C ASP A 76 26.18 -19.61 3.83
N ALA A 77 25.78 -20.29 2.75
CA ALA A 77 26.27 -19.98 1.41
C ALA A 77 25.62 -18.70 0.85
N ILE A 78 24.36 -18.46 1.19
CA ILE A 78 23.65 -17.23 0.86
C ILE A 78 24.29 -16.06 1.62
N GLU A 79 24.49 -16.18 2.93
CA GLU A 79 25.10 -15.13 3.76
C GLU A 79 26.49 -14.72 3.25
N ALA A 80 27.34 -15.70 2.91
CA ALA A 80 28.66 -15.43 2.35
C ALA A 80 28.63 -14.72 0.98
N GLU A 81 27.63 -14.98 0.14
CA GLU A 81 27.45 -14.26 -1.13
C GLU A 81 27.01 -12.81 -0.88
N TRP A 82 26.11 -12.59 0.08
CA TRP A 82 25.63 -11.26 0.44
C TRP A 82 26.75 -10.40 1.03
N ASP A 83 27.59 -10.94 1.91
CA ASP A 83 28.74 -10.24 2.47
C ASP A 83 29.73 -9.80 1.37
N GLN A 84 30.01 -10.68 0.40
CA GLN A 84 30.86 -10.35 -0.75
C GLN A 84 30.27 -9.25 -1.63
N ARG A 85 28.95 -9.22 -1.80
CA ARG A 85 28.27 -8.17 -2.56
C ARG A 85 28.34 -6.82 -1.86
N ILE A 86 28.13 -6.79 -0.54
CA ILE A 86 28.26 -5.58 0.28
C ILE A 86 29.68 -5.03 0.19
N GLU A 87 30.69 -5.87 0.41
CA GLU A 87 32.10 -5.45 0.35
C GLU A 87 32.48 -4.90 -1.03
N LYS A 88 31.94 -5.48 -2.10
CA LYS A 88 32.17 -5.00 -3.48
C LYS A 88 31.50 -3.66 -3.76
N THR A 89 30.32 -3.41 -3.20
CA THR A 89 29.64 -2.11 -3.31
C THR A 89 30.39 -1.04 -2.53
N ASP A 90 30.89 -1.35 -1.34
CA ASP A 90 31.71 -0.43 -0.54
C ASP A 90 33.04 -0.08 -1.21
N GLN A 91 33.68 -1.04 -1.89
CA GLN A 91 34.89 -0.80 -2.68
C GLN A 91 34.63 0.01 -3.97
N SER A 92 33.40 0.01 -4.48
CA SER A 92 32.97 0.74 -5.68
C SER A 92 32.68 2.21 -5.40
N ASP A 93 32.11 2.54 -4.22
CA ASP A 93 31.78 3.91 -3.83
C ASP A 93 32.98 4.69 -3.24
N GLY A 94 34.09 4.01 -2.96
CA GLY A 94 35.33 4.57 -2.42
C GLY A 94 36.42 4.96 -3.44
N ALA A 95 36.16 4.87 -4.76
CA ALA A 95 37.10 5.17 -5.85
C ALA A 95 36.67 6.40 -6.66
#